data_AF-A0A9P5ZHG9-F1
#
_entry.id   AF-A0A9P5ZHG9-F1
#
_cell.length_a   1.000
_cell.length_b   1.000
_cell.length_c   1.000
_cell.angle_alpha   90.00
_cell.angle_beta   90.00
_cell.angle_gamma   90.00
#
_symmetry.space_group_name_H-M   'P 1'
#
loop_
_entity.id
_entity.type
_entity.pdbx_description
1 polymer ?
#
loop_
_entity_poly.entity_id
_entity_poly.type
_entity_poly.pdbx_seq_one_letter_code
_entity_poly.pdbx_strand_id
1 'polypeptide(L)'
;MNCGGRSREVLENVSADSLAKLAGVIDGANEIALEGHELRALIAQLNFLRPKPEAEQEKVFSELAAKHLPALADQFRTDPSALNPSMRLMNLASHTPYFARFLKTPGGQGIAALHVKHGIADVEQADKTALMPKLRSWIQVYRGQFAAETSSRCIASLTSDPTMRTYMTHFKALSEGSLHKCGGTNCGRSTSTGGGQLLQCSRCKSAVYVSSLHLLLAKSIRGKRGVRTGLHVSR
;
A
#
# COMPACT_ATOMS: atom_id res chain seq x y z
N MET A 1 46.09 -5.76 -0.18
CA MET A 1 44.72 -6.23 -0.49
C MET A 1 43.76 -5.08 -0.24
N ASN A 2 43.18 -4.53 -1.30
CA ASN A 2 42.39 -3.29 -1.29
C ASN A 2 40.88 -3.62 -1.26
N CYS A 3 40.39 -4.22 -0.17
CA CYS A 3 38.99 -4.67 -0.08
C CYS A 3 37.98 -3.53 0.21
N GLY A 4 38.45 -2.35 0.64
CA GLY A 4 37.57 -1.24 0.99
C GLY A 4 36.91 -0.51 -0.20
N GLY A 5 37.54 -0.54 -1.37
CA GLY A 5 37.01 0.16 -2.57
C GLY A 5 35.80 -0.53 -3.19
N ARG A 6 35.83 -1.87 -3.28
CA ARG A 6 34.78 -2.66 -3.93
C ARG A 6 33.48 -2.69 -3.10
N SER A 7 33.58 -2.73 -1.77
CA SER A 7 32.39 -2.69 -0.90
C SER A 7 31.64 -1.34 -0.96
N ARG A 8 32.35 -0.24 -1.22
CA ARG A 8 31.75 1.10 -1.32
C ARG A 8 30.98 1.29 -2.63
N GLU A 9 31.56 0.85 -3.74
CA GLU A 9 30.93 0.95 -5.07
C GLU A 9 29.58 0.23 -5.15
N VAL A 10 29.45 -0.92 -4.46
CA VAL A 10 28.18 -1.68 -4.44
C VAL A 10 27.13 -1.04 -3.51
N LEU A 11 27.54 -0.26 -2.51
CA LEU A 11 26.61 0.53 -1.67
C LEU A 11 26.10 1.78 -2.39
N GLU A 12 26.90 2.35 -3.30
CA GLU A 12 26.55 3.56 -4.06
C GLU A 12 25.64 3.25 -5.27
N ASN A 13 25.75 2.04 -5.84
CA ASN A 13 24.94 1.55 -6.96
C ASN A 13 23.58 0.99 -6.51
N VAL A 14 22.72 1.86 -5.97
CA VAL A 14 21.38 1.50 -5.50
C VAL A 14 20.44 1.24 -6.68
N SER A 15 19.85 0.04 -6.74
CA SER A 15 18.86 -0.36 -7.75
C SER A 15 17.69 -1.12 -7.12
N ALA A 16 16.62 -1.34 -7.89
CA ALA A 16 15.49 -2.16 -7.44
C ALA A 16 15.93 -3.57 -7.04
N ASP A 17 16.81 -4.18 -7.82
CA ASP A 17 17.28 -5.54 -7.59
C ASP A 17 18.24 -5.59 -6.39
N SER A 18 19.10 -4.58 -6.19
CA SER A 18 19.97 -4.54 -5.01
C SER A 18 19.18 -4.42 -3.70
N LEU A 19 18.13 -3.59 -3.68
CA LEU A 19 17.24 -3.45 -2.54
C LEU A 19 16.47 -4.75 -2.26
N ALA A 20 15.91 -5.38 -3.29
CA ALA A 20 15.18 -6.64 -3.19
C ALA A 20 16.09 -7.78 -2.67
N LYS A 21 17.33 -7.83 -3.13
CA LYS A 21 18.33 -8.81 -2.67
C LYS A 21 18.69 -8.63 -1.20
N LEU A 22 18.89 -7.39 -0.76
CA LEU A 22 19.15 -7.08 0.66
C LEU A 22 17.92 -7.28 1.56
N ALA A 23 16.72 -7.34 0.99
CA ALA A 23 15.53 -7.79 1.70
C ALA A 23 15.38 -9.31 1.73
N GLY A 24 16.22 -10.06 1.00
CA GLY A 24 16.17 -11.52 0.95
C GLY A 24 14.99 -12.07 0.13
N VAL A 25 14.43 -11.27 -0.79
CA VAL A 25 13.32 -11.72 -1.66
C VAL A 25 13.76 -12.26 -3.02
N ILE A 26 15.02 -12.07 -3.40
CA ILE A 26 15.60 -12.64 -4.61
C ILE A 26 16.93 -13.32 -4.29
N ASP A 27 17.16 -14.47 -4.92
CA ASP A 27 18.40 -15.23 -4.77
C ASP A 27 19.56 -14.57 -5.51
N GLY A 28 20.70 -14.47 -4.83
CA GLY A 28 21.96 -14.09 -5.44
C GLY A 28 23.04 -13.96 -4.36
N ALA A 29 24.27 -14.35 -4.68
CA ALA A 29 25.40 -14.22 -3.74
C ALA A 29 25.50 -12.77 -3.25
N ASN A 30 25.12 -12.50 -2.00
CA ASN A 30 25.32 -11.21 -1.38
C ASN A 30 26.82 -11.07 -1.10
N GLU A 31 27.60 -10.65 -2.10
CA GLU A 31 29.04 -10.37 -1.95
C GLU A 31 29.33 -9.34 -0.84
N ILE A 32 28.29 -8.61 -0.38
CA ILE A 32 28.35 -7.54 0.61
C ILE A 32 27.88 -8.00 2.01
N ALA A 33 27.05 -9.04 2.12
CA ALA A 33 26.43 -9.40 3.38
C ALA A 33 27.12 -10.64 3.97
N LEU A 34 27.97 -10.40 4.97
CA LEU A 34 28.16 -11.39 6.03
C LEU A 34 26.77 -11.66 6.64
N GLU A 35 26.42 -12.94 6.79
CA GLU A 35 25.13 -13.39 7.36
C GLU A 35 24.76 -12.52 8.59
N GLY A 36 23.60 -11.88 8.55
CA GLY A 36 23.10 -11.01 9.64
C GLY A 36 23.35 -9.50 9.49
N HIS A 37 24.05 -9.02 8.45
CA HIS A 37 24.28 -7.58 8.20
C HIS A 37 23.39 -6.94 7.13
N GLU A 38 22.45 -7.69 6.54
CA GLU A 38 21.63 -7.29 5.38
C GLU A 38 20.78 -6.05 5.66
N LEU A 39 20.15 -5.97 6.84
CA LEU A 39 19.37 -4.80 7.23
C LEU A 39 20.23 -3.52 7.33
N ARG A 40 21.48 -3.62 7.79
CA ARG A 40 22.39 -2.46 7.85
C ARG A 40 22.80 -2.01 6.45
N ALA A 41 23.11 -2.95 5.57
CA ALA A 41 23.43 -2.66 4.18
C ALA A 41 22.23 -2.05 3.44
N LEU A 42 21.01 -2.56 3.69
CA LEU A 42 19.78 -1.97 3.15
C LEU A 42 19.59 -0.53 3.61
N ILE A 43 19.73 -0.27 4.91
CA ILE A 43 19.64 1.08 5.47
C ILE A 43 20.71 2.00 4.85
N ALA A 44 21.93 1.50 4.64
CA ALA A 44 23.00 2.26 3.99
C ALA A 44 22.63 2.64 2.55
N GLN A 45 22.17 1.69 1.73
CA GLN A 45 21.73 1.97 0.35
C GLN A 45 20.56 2.98 0.33
N LEU A 46 19.59 2.84 1.23
CA LEU A 46 18.49 3.80 1.33
C LEU A 46 18.96 5.22 1.72
N ASN A 47 20.00 5.33 2.56
CA ASN A 47 20.59 6.61 2.90
C ASN A 47 21.37 7.24 1.74
N PHE A 48 21.94 6.44 0.83
CA PHE A 48 22.54 6.94 -0.42
C PHE A 48 21.50 7.37 -1.46
N LEU A 49 20.33 6.73 -1.49
CA LEU A 49 19.24 7.07 -2.41
C LEU A 49 18.50 8.34 -1.99
N ARG A 50 18.30 8.55 -0.69
CA ARG A 50 17.50 9.66 -0.13
C ARG A 50 17.91 11.08 -0.59
N PRO A 51 19.19 11.45 -0.72
CA PRO A 51 19.58 12.79 -1.17
C PRO A 51 19.50 12.97 -2.70
N LYS A 52 19.26 11.91 -3.48
CA LYS A 52 19.17 12.01 -4.95
C LYS A 52 17.91 12.78 -5.37
N PRO A 53 17.86 13.37 -6.57
CA PRO A 53 16.66 14.00 -7.09
C PRO A 53 15.42 13.09 -7.05
N GLU A 54 14.24 13.63 -6.80
CA GLU A 54 12.99 12.87 -6.66
C GLU A 54 12.73 11.96 -7.87
N ALA A 55 12.98 12.44 -9.09
CA ALA A 55 12.81 11.64 -10.31
C ALA A 55 13.69 10.37 -10.34
N GLU A 56 14.90 10.42 -9.78
CA GLU A 56 15.78 9.25 -9.68
C GLU A 56 15.29 8.27 -8.62
N GLN A 57 14.82 8.79 -7.47
CA GLN A 57 14.22 7.97 -6.42
C GLN A 57 12.95 7.27 -6.92
N GLU A 58 12.06 8.01 -7.59
CA GLU A 58 10.81 7.50 -8.14
C GLU A 58 11.06 6.39 -9.16
N LYS A 59 12.10 6.52 -9.99
CA LYS A 59 12.50 5.46 -10.93
C LYS A 59 12.84 4.16 -10.19
N VAL A 60 13.69 4.23 -9.16
CA VAL A 60 14.11 3.06 -8.37
C VAL A 60 12.91 2.43 -7.65
N PHE A 61 12.08 3.22 -6.98
CA PHE A 61 10.91 2.70 -6.25
C PHE A 61 9.82 2.18 -7.17
N SER A 62 9.60 2.80 -8.33
CA SER A 62 8.65 2.31 -9.34
C SER A 62 9.09 0.97 -9.92
N GLU A 63 10.40 0.82 -10.20
CA GLU A 63 10.96 -0.43 -10.71
C GLU A 63 10.91 -1.55 -9.65
N LEU A 64 11.28 -1.23 -8.40
CA LEU A 64 11.13 -2.13 -7.25
C LEU A 64 9.68 -2.59 -7.09
N ALA A 65 8.73 -1.65 -7.17
CA ALA A 65 7.32 -1.96 -7.08
C ALA A 65 6.84 -2.87 -8.21
N ALA A 66 7.24 -2.56 -9.45
CA ALA A 66 6.83 -3.31 -10.63
C ALA A 66 7.39 -4.74 -10.65
N LYS A 67 8.64 -4.93 -10.23
CA LYS A 67 9.34 -6.23 -10.29
C LYS A 67 9.09 -7.10 -9.06
N HIS A 68 9.15 -6.52 -7.86
CA HIS A 68 9.40 -7.29 -6.62
C HIS A 68 8.26 -7.24 -5.60
N LEU A 69 7.19 -6.47 -5.83
CA LEU A 69 6.08 -6.38 -4.87
C LEU A 69 5.45 -7.72 -4.47
N PRO A 70 5.20 -8.67 -5.40
CA PRO A 70 4.65 -9.96 -5.02
C PRO A 70 5.55 -10.72 -4.03
N ALA A 71 6.86 -10.77 -4.29
CA ALA A 71 7.82 -11.46 -3.43
C ALA A 71 7.98 -10.78 -2.06
N LEU A 72 8.05 -9.44 -2.05
CA LEU A 72 8.07 -8.64 -0.80
C LEU A 72 6.81 -8.90 0.03
N ALA A 73 5.64 -8.96 -0.61
CA ALA A 73 4.37 -9.22 0.05
C ALA A 73 4.30 -10.64 0.63
N ASP A 74 4.82 -11.63 -0.07
CA ASP A 74 4.86 -13.02 0.41
C ASP A 74 5.81 -13.19 1.58
N GLN A 75 7.01 -12.60 1.51
CA GLN A 75 7.94 -12.58 2.64
C GLN A 75 7.35 -11.83 3.85
N PHE A 76 6.69 -10.70 3.63
CA PHE A 76 6.02 -9.94 4.69
C PHE A 76 4.88 -10.72 5.36
N ARG A 77 4.19 -11.61 4.63
CA ARG A 77 3.19 -12.50 5.25
C ARG A 77 3.82 -13.55 6.17
N THR A 78 5.01 -14.01 5.83
CA THR A 78 5.70 -15.07 6.56
C THR A 78 6.50 -14.57 7.76
N ASP A 79 7.01 -13.34 7.70
CA ASP A 79 7.80 -12.72 8.77
C ASP A 79 6.96 -11.71 9.56
N PRO A 80 6.60 -12.00 10.83
CA PRO A 80 5.76 -11.12 11.61
C PRO A 80 6.47 -9.92 12.25
N SER A 81 7.78 -9.74 12.07
CA SER A 81 8.50 -8.59 12.62
C SER A 81 7.96 -7.27 12.05
N ALA A 82 7.61 -6.30 12.90
CA ALA A 82 6.99 -5.06 12.42
C ALA A 82 7.92 -4.16 11.61
N LEU A 83 9.21 -4.51 11.49
CA LEU A 83 10.20 -3.71 10.77
C LEU A 83 11.08 -4.55 9.84
N ASN A 84 10.57 -5.70 9.38
CA ASN A 84 11.32 -6.51 8.43
C ASN A 84 11.64 -5.72 7.14
N PRO A 85 12.74 -6.08 6.46
CA PRO A 85 13.19 -5.40 5.24
C PRO A 85 12.09 -5.23 4.18
N SER A 86 11.27 -6.25 3.99
CA SER A 86 10.17 -6.25 3.03
C SER A 86 9.13 -5.17 3.32
N MET A 87 8.67 -5.08 4.56
CA MET A 87 7.73 -4.05 5.01
C MET A 87 8.26 -2.64 4.78
N ARG A 88 9.55 -2.40 5.08
CA ARG A 88 10.20 -1.10 4.84
C ARG A 88 10.21 -0.73 3.36
N LEU A 89 10.61 -1.66 2.49
CA LEU A 89 10.63 -1.44 1.06
C LEU A 89 9.24 -1.21 0.48
N MET A 90 8.24 -1.96 0.94
CA MET A 90 6.84 -1.77 0.56
C MET A 90 6.32 -0.40 0.98
N ASN A 91 6.63 0.07 2.18
CA ASN A 91 6.26 1.42 2.63
C ASN A 91 6.91 2.51 1.76
N LEU A 92 8.20 2.37 1.44
CA LEU A 92 8.91 3.33 0.59
C LEU A 92 8.32 3.37 -0.83
N ALA A 93 7.91 2.23 -1.37
CA ALA A 93 7.29 2.12 -2.69
C ALA A 93 5.78 2.42 -2.71
N SER A 94 5.15 2.69 -1.56
CA SER A 94 3.68 2.79 -1.43
C SER A 94 3.05 3.94 -2.21
N HIS A 95 3.82 5.00 -2.48
CA HIS A 95 3.38 6.16 -3.26
C HIS A 95 3.32 5.88 -4.77
N THR A 96 3.95 4.80 -5.24
CA THR A 96 4.03 4.49 -6.68
C THR A 96 2.68 4.00 -7.23
N PRO A 97 2.36 4.28 -8.51
CA PRO A 97 1.14 3.77 -9.13
C PRO A 97 1.11 2.24 -9.26
N TYR A 98 2.27 1.58 -9.23
CA TYR A 98 2.39 0.13 -9.28
C TYR A 98 1.93 -0.51 -7.98
N PHE A 99 2.26 0.08 -6.82
CA PHE A 99 1.77 -0.38 -5.53
C PHE A 99 0.24 -0.33 -5.45
N ALA A 100 -0.35 0.80 -5.85
CA ALA A 100 -1.82 0.95 -5.87
C ALA A 100 -2.52 -0.04 -6.82
N ARG A 101 -1.85 -0.49 -7.88
CA ARG A 101 -2.34 -1.54 -8.79
C ARG A 101 -2.20 -2.92 -8.15
N PHE A 102 -1.05 -3.20 -7.53
CA PHE A 102 -0.78 -4.47 -6.86
C PHE A 102 -1.80 -4.75 -5.75
N LEU A 103 -2.18 -3.75 -4.95
CA LEU A 103 -3.22 -3.88 -3.91
C LEU A 103 -4.59 -4.34 -4.44
N LYS A 104 -4.84 -4.23 -5.75
CA LYS A 104 -6.08 -4.71 -6.40
C LYS A 104 -5.97 -6.14 -6.93
N THR A 105 -4.79 -6.75 -6.85
CA THR A 105 -4.56 -8.14 -7.25
C THR A 105 -4.78 -9.08 -6.06
N PRO A 106 -5.02 -10.38 -6.29
CA PRO A 106 -5.06 -11.37 -5.21
C PRO A 106 -3.81 -11.34 -4.33
N GLY A 107 -2.63 -11.17 -4.93
CA GLY A 107 -1.35 -11.08 -4.21
C GLY A 107 -1.21 -9.83 -3.33
N GLY A 108 -1.95 -8.76 -3.59
CA GLY A 108 -1.99 -7.56 -2.74
C GLY A 108 -3.08 -7.58 -1.66
N GLN A 109 -3.99 -8.56 -1.71
CA GLN A 109 -5.11 -8.63 -0.78
C GLN A 109 -4.61 -8.85 0.65
N GLY A 110 -5.16 -8.07 1.60
CA GLY A 110 -4.84 -8.17 3.02
C GLY A 110 -3.54 -7.49 3.45
N ILE A 111 -2.70 -7.02 2.53
CA ILE A 111 -1.41 -6.36 2.86
C ILE A 111 -1.59 -5.13 3.74
N ALA A 112 -2.56 -4.26 3.43
CA ALA A 112 -2.83 -3.09 4.27
C ALA A 112 -3.27 -3.48 5.70
N ALA A 113 -4.08 -4.53 5.84
CA ALA A 113 -4.50 -5.04 7.14
C ALA A 113 -3.33 -5.66 7.92
N LEU A 114 -2.42 -6.35 7.22
CA LEU A 114 -1.18 -6.85 7.80
C LEU A 114 -0.28 -5.69 8.26
N HIS A 115 -0.05 -4.66 7.43
CA HIS A 115 0.72 -3.47 7.83
C HIS A 115 0.20 -2.87 9.14
N VAL A 116 -1.12 -2.74 9.29
CA VAL A 116 -1.75 -2.26 10.53
C VAL A 116 -1.54 -3.25 11.68
N LYS A 117 -1.73 -4.55 11.46
CA LYS A 117 -1.57 -5.58 12.49
C LYS A 117 -0.14 -5.61 13.05
N HIS A 118 0.86 -5.64 12.16
CA HIS A 118 2.28 -5.67 12.55
C HIS A 118 2.69 -4.35 13.20
N GLY A 119 2.30 -3.22 12.63
CA GLY A 119 2.61 -1.89 13.18
C GLY A 119 2.02 -1.60 14.56
N ILE A 120 1.05 -2.39 15.05
CA ILE A 120 0.44 -2.23 16.38
C ILE A 120 1.00 -3.22 17.41
N ALA A 121 1.48 -4.38 16.94
CA ALA A 121 2.07 -5.40 17.81
C ALA A 121 3.30 -4.86 18.56
N ASP A 122 4.14 -4.10 17.86
CA ASP A 122 5.43 -3.60 18.38
C ASP A 122 5.36 -2.22 19.02
N VAL A 123 4.17 -1.60 19.12
CA VAL A 123 4.02 -0.33 19.86
C VAL A 123 3.99 -0.64 21.35
N GLU A 124 4.95 -0.09 22.09
CA GLU A 124 5.04 -0.23 23.54
C GLU A 124 3.73 0.17 24.21
N GLN A 125 3.38 -0.52 25.29
CA GLN A 125 2.15 -0.22 26.03
C GLN A 125 2.15 1.21 26.58
N ALA A 126 3.33 1.75 26.91
CA ALA A 126 3.50 3.14 27.32
C ALA A 126 3.11 4.11 26.20
N ASP A 127 3.60 3.89 24.97
CA ASP A 127 3.28 4.71 23.79
C ASP A 127 1.80 4.62 23.41
N LYS A 128 1.23 3.40 23.45
CA LYS A 128 -0.23 3.20 23.27
C LYS A 128 -0.99 4.08 24.25
N THR A 129 -0.61 4.05 25.53
CA THR A 129 -1.29 4.80 26.60
C THR A 129 -1.13 6.31 26.41
N ALA A 130 0.05 6.78 26.00
CA ALA A 130 0.33 8.19 25.72
C ALA A 130 -0.39 8.73 24.47
N LEU A 131 -0.61 7.89 23.46
CA LEU A 131 -1.25 8.27 22.19
C LEU A 131 -2.79 8.33 22.31
N MET A 132 -3.38 7.46 23.13
CA MET A 132 -4.84 7.38 23.33
C MET A 132 -5.54 8.72 23.65
N PRO A 133 -5.06 9.57 24.59
CA PRO A 133 -5.72 10.85 24.86
C PRO A 133 -5.67 11.81 23.66
N LYS A 134 -4.59 11.80 22.88
CA LYS A 134 -4.47 12.62 21.67
C LYS A 134 -5.46 12.19 20.59
N LEU A 135 -5.55 10.89 20.32
CA LEU A 135 -6.52 10.36 19.35
C LEU A 135 -7.97 10.65 19.77
N ARG A 136 -8.28 10.53 21.07
CA ARG A 136 -9.62 10.89 21.60
C ARG A 136 -9.92 12.38 21.44
N SER A 137 -8.94 13.24 21.69
CA SER A 137 -9.06 14.68 21.47
C SER A 137 -9.32 15.00 19.99
N TRP A 138 -8.58 14.38 19.07
CA TRP A 138 -8.75 14.58 17.63
C TRP A 138 -10.11 14.15 17.11
N ILE A 139 -10.73 13.11 17.68
CA ILE A 139 -12.11 12.74 17.33
C ILE A 139 -13.09 13.88 17.63
N GLN A 140 -12.90 14.58 18.76
CA GLN A 140 -13.76 15.70 19.13
C GLN A 140 -13.47 16.93 18.28
N VAL A 141 -12.19 17.27 18.09
CA VAL A 141 -11.75 18.45 17.32
C VAL A 141 -12.15 18.34 15.85
N TYR A 142 -12.00 17.16 15.25
CA TYR A 142 -12.25 16.94 13.82
C TYR A 142 -13.58 16.23 13.53
N ARG A 143 -14.58 16.40 14.40
CA ARG A 143 -15.87 15.71 14.29
C ARG A 143 -16.49 15.93 12.90
N GLY A 144 -16.92 14.82 12.28
CA GLY A 144 -17.50 14.84 10.92
C GLY A 144 -16.47 14.92 9.78
N GLN A 145 -15.18 14.94 10.10
CA GLN A 145 -14.09 14.92 9.11
C GLN A 145 -13.37 13.56 9.10
N PHE A 146 -12.65 13.30 8.01
CA PHE A 146 -11.87 12.08 7.82
C PHE A 146 -10.82 11.84 8.91
N ALA A 147 -10.27 12.92 9.50
CA ALA A 147 -9.29 12.82 10.58
C ALA A 147 -9.91 12.23 11.87
N ALA A 148 -11.17 12.54 12.20
CA ALA A 148 -11.87 11.91 13.31
C ALA A 148 -12.14 10.43 13.06
N GLU A 149 -12.55 10.06 11.84
CA GLU A 149 -12.76 8.65 11.48
C GLU A 149 -11.46 7.85 11.54
N THR A 150 -10.37 8.42 11.03
CA THR A 150 -9.04 7.80 11.06
C THR A 150 -8.56 7.63 12.49
N SER A 151 -8.71 8.65 13.33
CA SER A 151 -8.36 8.57 14.75
C SER A 151 -9.17 7.50 15.50
N SER A 152 -10.46 7.38 15.20
CA SER A 152 -11.33 6.33 15.75
C SER A 152 -10.87 4.92 15.36
N ARG A 153 -10.47 4.73 14.09
CA ARG A 153 -9.92 3.45 13.61
C ARG A 153 -8.58 3.12 14.26
N CYS A 154 -7.70 4.11 14.47
CA CYS A 154 -6.44 3.93 15.18
C CYS A 154 -6.67 3.48 16.63
N ILE A 155 -7.57 4.16 17.37
CA ILE A 155 -7.92 3.78 18.75
C ILE A 155 -8.37 2.33 18.79
N ALA A 156 -9.33 1.96 17.95
CA ALA A 156 -9.89 0.62 17.96
C ALA A 156 -8.87 -0.47 17.58
N SER A 157 -7.94 -0.14 16.68
CA SER A 157 -6.86 -1.05 16.31
C SER A 157 -5.88 -1.22 17.47
N LEU A 158 -5.56 -0.14 18.21
CA LEU A 158 -4.67 -0.15 19.37
C LEU A 158 -5.29 -0.85 20.59
N THR A 159 -6.62 -0.76 20.79
CA THR A 159 -7.33 -1.40 21.90
C THR A 159 -7.78 -2.83 21.59
N SER A 160 -7.53 -3.34 20.38
CA SER A 160 -8.04 -4.63 19.92
C SER A 160 -9.54 -4.82 20.13
N ASP A 161 -10.32 -3.74 19.97
CA ASP A 161 -11.75 -3.75 20.24
C ASP A 161 -12.49 -4.78 19.33
N PRO A 162 -13.16 -5.80 19.91
CA PRO A 162 -13.85 -6.84 19.12
C PRO A 162 -14.96 -6.29 18.23
N THR A 163 -15.65 -5.24 18.70
CA THR A 163 -16.75 -4.58 18.00
C THR A 163 -16.23 -3.86 16.76
N MET A 164 -15.15 -3.10 16.89
CA MET A 164 -14.57 -2.41 15.74
C MET A 164 -13.89 -3.40 14.78
N ARG A 165 -13.31 -4.50 15.28
CA ARG A 165 -12.77 -5.54 14.40
C ARG A 165 -13.86 -6.16 13.53
N THR A 166 -15.03 -6.40 14.11
CA THR A 166 -16.23 -6.85 13.39
C THR A 166 -16.72 -5.80 12.38
N TYR A 167 -16.76 -4.52 12.79
CA TYR A 167 -17.11 -3.41 11.91
C TYR A 167 -16.15 -3.26 10.73
N MET A 168 -14.83 -3.31 10.96
CA MET A 168 -13.82 -3.22 9.91
C MET A 168 -13.87 -4.42 8.97
N THR A 169 -14.19 -5.61 9.48
CA THR A 169 -14.44 -6.80 8.67
C THR A 169 -15.67 -6.60 7.77
N HIS A 170 -16.76 -6.05 8.32
CA HIS A 170 -17.95 -5.71 7.56
C HIS A 170 -17.69 -4.61 6.52
N PHE A 171 -16.99 -3.54 6.90
CA PHE A 171 -16.64 -2.44 6.00
C PHE A 171 -15.72 -2.91 4.87
N LYS A 172 -14.76 -3.80 5.18
CA LYS A 172 -13.93 -4.48 4.18
C LYS A 172 -14.78 -5.30 3.23
N ALA A 173 -15.68 -6.15 3.74
CA ALA A 173 -16.58 -6.96 2.92
C ALA A 173 -17.49 -6.10 2.01
N LEU A 174 -17.99 -4.96 2.51
CA LEU A 174 -18.76 -4.01 1.72
C LEU A 174 -17.91 -3.35 0.62
N SER A 175 -16.69 -2.94 0.97
CA SER A 175 -15.75 -2.31 0.04
C SER A 175 -15.28 -3.29 -1.04
N GLU A 176 -14.87 -4.49 -0.66
CA GLU A 176 -14.48 -5.57 -1.59
C GLU A 176 -15.68 -6.05 -2.42
N GLY A 177 -16.88 -6.12 -1.84
CA GLY A 177 -18.10 -6.44 -2.56
C GLY A 177 -18.37 -5.47 -3.73
N SER A 178 -18.01 -4.19 -3.60
CA SER A 178 -18.14 -3.21 -4.68
C SER A 178 -17.10 -3.38 -5.80
N LEU A 179 -15.95 -4.02 -5.51
CA LEU A 179 -14.91 -4.31 -6.49
C LEU A 179 -15.28 -5.48 -7.40
N HIS A 180 -16.08 -6.42 -6.90
CA HIS A 180 -16.51 -7.61 -7.64
C HIS A 180 -17.91 -7.49 -8.24
N LYS A 181 -18.57 -6.34 -8.06
CA LYS A 181 -19.90 -6.07 -8.62
C LYS A 181 -19.79 -5.06 -9.76
N CYS A 182 -20.71 -5.19 -10.71
CA CYS A 182 -20.81 -4.27 -11.82
C CYS A 182 -20.97 -2.81 -11.34
N GLY A 183 -20.10 -1.91 -11.79
CA GLY A 183 -20.22 -0.47 -11.53
C GLY A 183 -21.30 0.24 -12.36
N GLY A 184 -22.26 -0.51 -12.91
CA GLY A 184 -23.37 0.03 -13.70
C GLY A 184 -24.51 0.46 -12.79
N THR A 185 -25.21 1.53 -13.14
CA THR A 185 -26.35 2.03 -12.36
C THR A 185 -27.38 0.93 -12.16
N ASN A 186 -27.76 0.65 -10.91
CA ASN A 186 -28.70 -0.42 -10.52
C ASN A 186 -28.29 -1.84 -10.94
N CYS A 187 -27.01 -2.10 -11.21
CA CYS A 187 -26.52 -3.44 -11.53
C CYS A 187 -25.83 -4.10 -10.33
N GLY A 188 -26.47 -5.10 -9.73
CA GLY A 188 -25.90 -5.88 -8.62
C GLY A 188 -25.13 -7.14 -9.02
N ARG A 189 -24.97 -7.40 -10.33
CA ARG A 189 -24.38 -8.64 -10.84
C ARG A 189 -22.87 -8.71 -10.59
N SER A 190 -22.41 -9.88 -10.20
CA SER A 190 -21.00 -10.23 -10.00
C SER A 190 -20.38 -11.04 -11.15
N THR A 191 -21.20 -11.46 -12.14
CA THR A 191 -20.78 -12.24 -13.31
C THR A 191 -21.23 -11.58 -14.60
N SER A 192 -20.47 -11.76 -15.69
CA SER A 192 -20.85 -11.25 -17.01
C SER A 192 -22.13 -11.93 -17.52
N THR A 193 -22.83 -11.30 -18.47
CA THR A 193 -24.06 -11.85 -19.08
C THR A 193 -23.86 -13.23 -19.70
N GLY A 194 -22.62 -13.58 -20.09
CA GLY A 194 -22.25 -14.92 -20.58
C GLY A 194 -21.58 -15.83 -19.55
N GLY A 195 -21.67 -15.53 -18.25
CA GLY A 195 -21.00 -16.31 -17.19
C GLY A 195 -19.49 -16.07 -17.05
N GLY A 196 -18.89 -15.26 -17.94
CA GLY A 196 -17.47 -14.92 -17.91
C GLY A 196 -17.09 -13.85 -16.88
N GLN A 197 -15.79 -13.55 -16.83
CA GLN A 197 -15.22 -12.49 -15.99
C GLN A 197 -15.77 -11.11 -16.39
N LEU A 198 -15.95 -10.24 -15.40
CA LEU A 198 -16.43 -8.87 -15.65
C LEU A 198 -15.39 -8.05 -16.44
N LEU A 199 -15.87 -7.19 -17.33
CA LEU A 199 -15.03 -6.28 -18.12
C LEU A 199 -14.47 -5.18 -17.24
N GLN A 200 -13.15 -5.07 -17.17
CA GLN A 200 -12.46 -4.04 -16.40
C GLN A 200 -12.36 -2.73 -17.18
N CYS A 201 -12.55 -1.59 -16.52
CA CYS A 201 -12.33 -0.28 -17.13
C CYS A 201 -10.84 -0.09 -17.48
N SER A 202 -10.54 0.09 -18.76
CA SER A 202 -9.17 0.32 -19.24
C SER A 202 -8.49 1.55 -18.64
N ARG A 203 -9.25 2.56 -18.21
CA ARG A 203 -8.71 3.82 -17.66
C ARG A 203 -8.38 3.73 -16.17
N CYS A 204 -9.31 3.28 -15.32
CA CYS A 204 -9.09 3.25 -13.87
C CYS A 204 -8.63 1.89 -13.32
N LYS A 205 -8.80 0.81 -14.10
CA LYS A 205 -8.49 -0.57 -13.70
C LYS A 205 -9.13 -1.03 -12.38
N SER A 206 -10.11 -0.31 -11.85
CA SER A 206 -10.78 -0.64 -10.58
C SER A 206 -12.25 -0.95 -10.73
N ALA A 207 -12.91 -0.31 -11.71
CA ALA A 207 -14.32 -0.56 -11.98
C ALA A 207 -14.47 -1.73 -12.95
N VAL A 208 -15.39 -2.63 -12.65
CA VAL A 208 -15.73 -3.80 -13.46
C VAL A 208 -17.18 -3.73 -13.94
N TYR A 209 -17.50 -4.32 -15.08
CA TYR A 209 -18.80 -4.20 -15.74
C TYR A 209 -19.24 -5.52 -16.37
N VAL A 210 -20.54 -5.84 -16.29
CA VAL A 210 -21.08 -7.08 -16.90
C VAL A 210 -21.02 -7.08 -18.43
N SER A 211 -21.04 -5.91 -19.05
CA SER A 211 -21.11 -5.73 -20.50
C SER A 211 -20.47 -4.41 -20.93
N SER A 212 -20.13 -4.32 -22.22
CA SER A 212 -19.63 -3.09 -22.85
C SER A 212 -20.62 -1.94 -22.73
N LEU A 213 -21.93 -2.22 -22.78
CA LEU A 213 -23.00 -1.24 -22.57
C LEU A 213 -22.90 -0.57 -21.19
N HIS A 214 -22.74 -1.34 -20.11
CA HIS A 214 -22.63 -0.77 -18.76
C HIS A 214 -21.35 0.07 -18.59
N LEU A 215 -20.25 -0.36 -19.22
CA LEU A 215 -18.99 0.40 -19.26
C LEU A 215 -19.17 1.74 -20.00
N LEU A 216 -19.85 1.74 -21.15
CA LEU A 216 -20.11 2.95 -21.95
C LEU A 216 -21.04 3.92 -21.22
N LEU A 217 -22.13 3.44 -20.62
CA LEU A 217 -23.04 4.26 -19.82
C LEU A 217 -22.31 4.91 -18.64
N ALA A 218 -21.49 4.15 -17.92
CA ALA A 218 -20.70 4.68 -16.80
C ALA A 218 -19.68 5.74 -17.27
N LYS A 219 -19.07 5.56 -18.44
CA LYS A 219 -18.19 6.57 -19.05
C LYS A 219 -18.94 7.86 -19.40
N SER A 220 -20.14 7.76 -19.98
CA SER A 220 -20.99 8.92 -20.32
C SER A 220 -21.36 9.74 -19.07
N ILE A 221 -21.76 9.05 -17.99
CA ILE A 221 -22.11 9.71 -16.71
C ILE A 221 -20.89 10.41 -16.07
N ARG A 222 -19.71 9.79 -16.12
CA ARG A 222 -18.48 10.38 -15.54
C ARG A 222 -17.93 11.53 -16.39
N GLY A 223 -18.03 11.45 -17.72
CA GLY A 223 -17.62 12.53 -18.62
C GLY A 223 -18.37 13.84 -18.38
N LYS A 224 -19.66 13.76 -17.99
CA LYS A 224 -20.47 14.95 -17.66
C LYS A 224 -20.14 15.60 -16.32
N ARG A 225 -19.50 14.87 -15.39
CA ARG A 225 -19.13 15.41 -14.06
C ARG A 225 -17.76 16.12 -14.02
N GLY A 226 -17.00 16.12 -15.12
CA GLY A 226 -15.68 16.74 -15.19
C GLY A 226 -15.63 18.23 -15.55
N VAL A 227 -16.77 18.93 -15.66
CA VAL A 227 -16.83 20.32 -16.21
C VAL A 227 -17.36 21.37 -15.22
N ARG A 228 -17.69 21.03 -13.96
CA ARG A 228 -18.19 22.02 -12.99
C ARG A 228 -17.63 21.84 -11.59
N THR A 229 -16.42 22.35 -11.36
CA THR A 229 -16.00 22.85 -10.03
C THR A 229 -15.10 24.08 -10.23
N GLY A 230 -15.66 25.14 -10.80
CA GLY A 230 -15.19 26.51 -10.56
C GLY A 230 -15.98 27.07 -9.39
N LEU A 231 -15.51 26.85 -8.17
CA LEU A 231 -16.01 27.55 -6.98
C LEU A 231 -15.46 28.98 -7.04
N HIS A 232 -16.29 29.90 -7.53
CA HIS A 232 -16.05 31.33 -7.43
C HIS A 232 -16.36 31.73 -5.99
N VAL A 233 -15.31 32.06 -5.23
CA VAL A 233 -15.43 32.72 -3.93
C VAL A 233 -15.36 34.21 -4.23
N SER A 234 -16.52 34.85 -4.32
CA SER A 234 -16.60 36.32 -4.31
C SER A 234 -16.55 36.80 -2.86
N ARG A 235 -15.66 37.75 -2.60
CA ARG A 235 -15.67 38.61 -1.40
C ARG A 235 -16.79 39.63 -1.50
#